data_AF-A0AAD6M695-F1
#
_entry.id   AF-A0AAD6M695-F1
#
_cell.length_a   1.000
_cell.length_b   1.000
_cell.length_c   1.000
_cell.angle_alpha   90.00
_cell.angle_beta   90.00
_cell.angle_gamma   90.00
#
_symmetry.space_group_name_H-M   'P 1'
#
loop_
_entity.id
_entity.type
_entity.pdbx_description
1 polymer ?
#
loop_
_entity_poly.entity_id
_entity_poly.type
_entity_poly.pdbx_seq_one_letter_code
_entity_poly.pdbx_strand_id
1 'polypeptide(L)'
;MSSGFLSGSSLTAAVPLLLLVLVYKANARGCDFFTGTWVVDGSFPLYNASACPFIEREFSCQKNGRPDSLYTKYRWKPLFCNLQRFNGVDFLERFRGKSIMFVGDSLSRNQWQSLTCILHSSVPEAKYNLTRQGDVSIFAFPDYEVKVMLDRNVYLVDVARERIGRVLKLDSIEGSKLWNGIDMLIFNTWHWWNRRGPTQPWDYIQVGKEIKKDMDRMLAFEKALTTWAKWVDSNVDPAKTMVFFQGISPSHYKYAL
;
A
#
# COMPACT_ATOMS: atom_id res chain seq x y z
N MET A 1 -54.86 -38.90 22.41
CA MET A 1 -54.40 -37.61 22.97
C MET A 1 -52.92 -37.75 23.28
N SER A 2 -52.13 -36.93 22.58
CA SER A 2 -50.71 -36.59 22.69
C SER A 2 -49.65 -37.61 23.09
N SER A 3 -48.87 -37.95 22.07
CA SER A 3 -47.46 -38.32 22.01
C SER A 3 -46.51 -37.26 22.60
N GLY A 4 -45.32 -37.69 23.04
CA GLY A 4 -44.19 -36.83 23.40
C GLY A 4 -42.86 -37.58 23.28
N PHE A 5 -42.12 -37.29 22.20
CA PHE A 5 -40.88 -37.92 21.75
C PHE A 5 -39.62 -37.44 22.51
N LEU A 6 -38.61 -38.30 22.54
CA LEU A 6 -37.20 -37.99 22.83
C LEU A 6 -36.57 -37.16 21.69
N SER A 7 -35.79 -36.15 22.05
CA SER A 7 -34.84 -35.39 21.21
C SER A 7 -33.92 -34.67 22.20
N GLY A 8 -32.59 -34.67 22.11
CA GLY A 8 -31.75 -34.52 20.93
C GLY A 8 -30.85 -33.30 21.19
N SER A 9 -29.55 -33.55 21.25
CA SER A 9 -28.44 -32.61 21.37
C SER A 9 -28.54 -31.37 20.47
N SER A 10 -28.14 -30.20 20.98
CA SER A 10 -27.15 -29.34 20.27
C SER A 10 -26.68 -28.17 21.14
N LEU A 11 -25.37 -28.10 21.33
CA LEU A 11 -24.63 -26.89 21.72
C LEU A 11 -24.72 -25.89 20.56
N THR A 12 -25.48 -24.81 20.72
CA THR A 12 -25.34 -23.65 19.84
C THR A 12 -24.51 -22.59 20.55
N ALA A 13 -23.22 -22.60 20.24
CA ALA A 13 -22.34 -21.46 20.41
C ALA A 13 -22.95 -20.28 19.65
N ALA A 14 -23.48 -19.31 20.39
CA ALA A 14 -23.77 -18.00 19.83
C ALA A 14 -22.43 -17.39 19.42
N VAL A 15 -22.14 -17.37 18.12
CA VAL A 15 -21.05 -16.63 17.50
C VAL A 15 -21.53 -15.18 17.36
N PRO A 16 -21.02 -14.21 18.13
CA PRO A 16 -21.51 -12.85 18.03
C PRO A 16 -20.32 -11.91 17.82
N LEU A 17 -19.53 -12.04 16.74
CA LEU A 17 -18.55 -11.01 16.37
C LEU A 17 -17.87 -11.19 15.00
N LEU A 18 -18.59 -11.51 13.92
CA LEU A 18 -17.94 -11.61 12.60
C LEU A 18 -18.58 -10.83 11.44
N LEU A 19 -19.48 -9.87 11.72
CA LEU A 19 -20.12 -9.09 10.66
C LEU A 19 -20.29 -7.59 10.97
N LEU A 20 -19.72 -7.08 12.06
CA LEU A 20 -19.96 -5.70 12.52
C LEU A 20 -18.84 -4.69 12.27
N VAL A 21 -17.81 -5.00 11.46
CA VAL A 21 -16.75 -4.02 11.10
C VAL A 21 -16.50 -3.89 9.59
N LEU A 22 -17.24 -4.59 8.71
CA LEU A 22 -17.20 -4.32 7.26
C LEU A 22 -18.34 -3.41 6.76
N VAL A 23 -19.13 -2.81 7.66
CA VAL A 23 -20.14 -1.81 7.31
C VAL A 23 -20.11 -0.65 8.32
N TYR A 24 -18.93 -0.13 8.63
CA TYR A 24 -18.85 1.23 9.19
C TYR A 24 -19.07 2.23 8.04
N LYS A 25 -20.34 2.61 7.88
CA LYS A 25 -20.88 3.63 6.96
C LYS A 25 -20.87 3.30 5.47
N ALA A 26 -21.73 2.36 5.08
CA ALA A 26 -22.48 2.52 3.83
C ALA A 26 -23.51 3.66 4.01
N ASN A 27 -23.03 4.91 4.05
CA ASN A 27 -23.87 6.08 3.89
C ASN A 27 -23.95 6.33 2.38
N ALA A 28 -25.08 6.03 1.77
CA ALA A 28 -25.32 6.19 0.33
C ALA A 28 -25.34 7.67 -0.07
N ARG A 29 -24.16 8.28 -0.23
CA ARG A 29 -23.81 9.44 -1.10
C ARG A 29 -22.29 9.47 -1.40
N GLY A 30 -21.68 8.31 -1.63
CA GLY A 30 -20.26 8.19 -2.01
C GLY A 30 -20.12 7.74 -3.47
N CYS A 31 -19.16 8.30 -4.19
CA CYS A 31 -18.79 7.76 -5.50
C CYS A 31 -17.87 6.56 -5.31
N ASP A 32 -18.22 5.43 -5.91
CA ASP A 32 -17.29 4.32 -6.08
C ASP A 32 -16.22 4.71 -7.13
N PHE A 33 -14.98 4.87 -6.66
CA PHE A 33 -13.85 5.23 -7.51
C PHE A 33 -13.23 4.04 -8.23
N PHE A 34 -13.59 2.81 -7.90
CA PHE A 34 -12.95 1.59 -8.40
C PHE A 34 -13.73 0.90 -9.52
N THR A 35 -15.00 1.28 -9.72
CA THR A 35 -15.80 0.85 -10.87
C THR A 35 -15.83 1.93 -11.95
N GLY A 36 -15.39 1.60 -13.16
CA GLY A 36 -15.22 2.58 -14.23
C GLY A 36 -14.53 2.00 -15.46
N THR A 37 -14.02 2.90 -16.30
CA THR A 37 -13.32 2.52 -17.53
C THR A 37 -12.10 3.40 -17.76
N TRP A 38 -11.13 2.85 -18.48
CA TRP A 38 -10.01 3.62 -19.01
C TRP A 38 -10.46 4.40 -20.23
N VAL A 39 -10.17 5.70 -20.26
CA VAL A 39 -10.46 6.59 -21.39
C VAL A 39 -9.17 7.28 -21.84
N VAL A 40 -9.05 7.53 -23.14
CA VAL A 40 -7.95 8.30 -23.69
C VAL A 40 -8.17 9.78 -23.37
N ASP A 41 -7.12 10.44 -22.87
CA ASP A 41 -7.12 11.84 -22.49
C ASP A 41 -5.85 12.50 -23.03
N GLY A 42 -6.01 13.45 -23.97
CA GLY A 42 -4.88 14.13 -24.62
C GLY A 42 -4.02 14.95 -23.66
N SER A 43 -4.58 15.31 -22.49
CA SER A 43 -3.90 16.09 -21.46
C SER A 43 -3.03 15.26 -20.51
N PHE A 44 -3.01 13.93 -20.66
CA PHE A 44 -2.11 13.02 -19.95
C PHE A 44 -0.80 12.83 -20.76
N PRO A 45 0.31 12.37 -20.14
CA PRO A 45 0.48 12.10 -18.71
C PRO A 45 0.54 13.37 -17.86
N LEU A 46 0.37 13.23 -16.53
CA LEU A 46 0.48 14.35 -15.58
C LEU A 46 1.90 14.92 -15.46
N TYR A 47 2.90 14.16 -15.90
CA TYR A 47 4.29 14.58 -15.94
C TYR A 47 5.03 13.86 -17.06
N ASN A 48 6.12 14.46 -17.55
CA ASN A 48 7.04 13.77 -18.44
C ASN A 48 8.05 12.96 -17.61
N ALA A 49 7.89 11.63 -17.60
CA ALA A 49 8.78 10.73 -16.87
C ALA A 49 10.26 10.93 -17.25
N SER A 50 10.57 11.24 -18.52
CA SER A 50 11.96 11.46 -18.94
C SER A 50 12.58 12.73 -18.35
N ALA A 51 11.76 13.72 -17.98
CA ALA A 51 12.21 14.98 -17.39
C ALA A 51 12.37 14.91 -15.87
N CYS A 52 11.79 13.90 -15.20
CA CYS A 52 11.94 13.73 -13.76
C CYS A 52 13.38 13.27 -13.43
N PRO A 53 14.17 14.01 -12.63
CA PRO A 53 15.60 13.75 -12.48
C PRO A 53 15.92 12.57 -11.54
N PHE A 54 15.00 12.20 -10.65
CA PHE A 54 15.18 11.16 -9.63
C PHE A 54 14.36 9.89 -9.89
N ILE A 55 13.65 9.82 -11.01
CA ILE A 55 12.97 8.58 -11.41
C ILE A 55 14.01 7.51 -11.71
N GLU A 56 13.80 6.32 -11.17
CA GLU A 56 14.74 5.22 -11.31
C GLU A 56 14.65 4.58 -12.70
N ARG A 57 15.72 3.89 -13.07
CA ARG A 57 15.83 3.24 -14.38
C ARG A 57 14.71 2.23 -14.59
N GLU A 58 14.35 1.46 -13.57
CA GLU A 58 13.31 0.43 -13.61
C GLU A 58 11.92 0.97 -13.99
N PHE A 59 11.67 2.26 -13.75
CA PHE A 59 10.39 2.92 -14.08
C PHE A 59 10.49 3.87 -15.29
N SER A 60 11.68 4.02 -15.88
CA SER A 60 11.95 4.96 -16.98
C SER A 60 11.76 4.33 -18.37
N CYS A 61 10.55 3.84 -18.69
CA CYS A 61 10.31 3.03 -19.90
C CYS A 61 10.79 3.68 -21.21
N GLN A 62 10.56 4.99 -21.41
CA GLN A 62 10.98 5.69 -22.62
C GLN A 62 12.51 5.83 -22.71
N LYS A 63 13.18 6.20 -21.61
CA LYS A 63 14.65 6.22 -21.55
C LYS A 63 15.27 4.84 -21.77
N ASN A 64 14.52 3.78 -21.44
CA ASN A 64 14.91 2.39 -21.68
C ASN A 64 14.59 1.90 -23.11
N GLY A 65 14.15 2.78 -24.02
CA GLY A 65 13.98 2.47 -25.44
C GLY A 65 12.59 1.99 -25.85
N ARG A 66 11.57 2.07 -24.97
CA ARG A 66 10.18 1.78 -25.39
C ARG A 66 9.72 2.84 -26.41
N PRO A 67 9.33 2.45 -27.64
CA PRO A 67 9.07 3.40 -28.71
C PRO A 67 7.65 3.98 -28.70
N ASP A 68 6.66 3.24 -28.18
CA ASP A 68 5.27 3.69 -28.09
C ASP A 68 5.03 4.53 -26.82
N SER A 69 4.08 5.47 -26.90
CA SER A 69 3.73 6.37 -25.78
C SER A 69 2.23 6.39 -25.45
N LEU A 70 1.39 5.68 -26.22
CA LEU A 70 -0.07 5.72 -26.05
C LEU A 70 -0.53 5.25 -24.66
N TYR A 71 0.20 4.33 -24.03
CA TYR A 71 -0.08 3.85 -22.66
C TYR A 71 -0.08 4.99 -21.62
N THR A 72 0.64 6.09 -21.88
CA THR A 72 0.69 7.26 -21.00
C THR A 72 -0.52 8.18 -21.10
N LYS A 73 -1.37 7.98 -22.12
CA LYS A 73 -2.53 8.83 -22.44
C LYS A 73 -3.83 8.36 -21.82
N TYR A 74 -3.81 7.30 -21.02
CA TYR A 74 -4.99 6.75 -20.38
C TYR A 74 -5.24 7.37 -19.01
N ARG A 75 -6.50 7.73 -18.77
CA ARG A 75 -7.04 8.19 -17.50
C ARG A 75 -8.14 7.23 -17.04
N TRP A 76 -8.18 6.93 -15.75
CA TRP A 76 -9.31 6.22 -15.15
C TRP A 76 -10.52 7.15 -14.98
N LYS A 77 -11.70 6.71 -15.42
CA LYS A 77 -12.97 7.42 -15.28
C LYS A 77 -13.95 6.55 -14.49
N PRO A 78 -14.26 6.89 -13.22
CA PRO A 78 -15.32 6.23 -12.47
C PRO A 78 -16.66 6.32 -13.19
N LEU A 79 -17.50 5.30 -13.03
CA LEU A 79 -18.77 5.18 -13.75
C LEU A 79 -19.80 6.23 -13.30
N PHE A 80 -19.82 6.54 -12.01
CA PHE A 80 -20.89 7.34 -11.39
C PHE A 80 -20.43 8.71 -10.87
N CYS A 81 -19.19 9.11 -11.14
CA CYS A 81 -18.71 10.46 -10.85
C CYS A 81 -17.51 10.87 -11.69
N ASN A 82 -17.21 12.16 -11.65
CA ASN A 82 -16.02 12.72 -12.26
C ASN A 82 -14.94 12.95 -11.20
N LEU A 83 -13.76 12.36 -11.41
CA LEU A 83 -12.57 12.72 -10.65
C LEU A 83 -12.12 14.12 -11.06
N GLN A 84 -11.87 14.98 -10.08
CA GLN A 84 -11.23 16.25 -10.32
C GLN A 84 -9.81 16.03 -10.83
N ARG A 85 -9.35 16.92 -11.71
CA ARG A 85 -7.97 16.87 -12.20
C ARG A 85 -7.03 17.13 -11.03
N PHE A 86 -5.97 16.33 -10.93
CA PHE A 86 -4.92 16.56 -9.94
C PHE A 86 -4.24 17.91 -10.18
N ASN A 87 -4.14 18.73 -9.14
CA ASN A 87 -3.39 19.98 -9.12
C ASN A 87 -2.30 19.86 -8.05
N GLY A 88 -1.03 19.81 -8.46
CA GLY A 88 0.08 19.59 -7.54
C GLY A 88 0.35 20.77 -6.61
N VAL A 89 0.07 22.01 -7.04
CA VAL A 89 0.23 23.20 -6.17
C VAL A 89 -0.82 23.17 -5.06
N ASP A 90 -2.09 22.98 -5.41
CA ASP A 90 -3.19 22.84 -4.44
C ASP A 90 -2.95 21.65 -3.49
N PHE A 91 -2.43 20.53 -4.01
CA PHE A 91 -2.04 19.39 -3.19
C PHE A 91 -0.97 19.78 -2.15
N LEU A 92 0.12 20.41 -2.58
CA LEU A 92 1.20 20.82 -1.68
C LEU A 92 0.71 21.82 -0.62
N GLU A 93 -0.16 22.75 -0.98
CA GLU A 93 -0.75 23.69 -0.02
C GLU A 93 -1.65 23.00 1.01
N ARG A 94 -2.49 22.05 0.59
CA ARG A 94 -3.34 21.27 1.52
C ARG A 94 -2.54 20.38 2.47
N PHE A 95 -1.36 19.94 2.01
CA PHE A 95 -0.42 19.14 2.78
C PHE A 95 0.67 19.97 3.46
N ARG A 96 0.59 21.30 3.45
CA ARG A 96 1.59 22.16 4.08
C ARG A 96 1.85 21.76 5.53
N GLY A 97 3.11 21.57 5.87
CA GLY A 97 3.55 21.11 7.20
C GLY A 97 3.29 19.64 7.51
N LYS A 98 2.84 18.83 6.54
CA LYS A 98 2.46 17.42 6.72
C LYS A 98 3.43 16.45 6.05
N SER A 99 3.29 15.19 6.48
CA SER A 99 4.07 14.04 6.03
C SER A 99 3.19 12.96 5.43
N ILE A 100 3.66 12.39 4.32
CA ILE A 100 3.04 11.26 3.62
C ILE A 100 4.08 10.16 3.60
N MET A 101 3.73 8.92 3.94
CA MET A 101 4.63 7.79 3.87
C MET A 101 3.99 6.62 3.13
N PHE A 102 4.68 6.18 2.08
CA PHE A 102 4.42 4.90 1.44
C PHE A 102 5.18 3.82 2.20
N VAL A 103 4.47 2.76 2.60
CA VAL A 103 5.04 1.65 3.35
C VAL A 103 4.73 0.37 2.58
N GLY A 104 5.74 -0.39 2.19
CA GLY A 104 5.47 -1.66 1.53
C GLY A 104 6.56 -2.20 0.64
N ASP A 105 6.10 -2.87 -0.43
CA ASP A 105 6.97 -3.53 -1.39
C ASP A 105 7.40 -2.59 -2.54
N SER A 106 7.86 -3.17 -3.65
CA SER A 106 8.31 -2.43 -4.82
C SER A 106 7.22 -1.53 -5.44
N LEU A 107 5.94 -1.80 -5.20
CA LEU A 107 4.86 -0.92 -5.69
C LEU A 107 4.75 0.36 -4.87
N SER A 108 4.90 0.30 -3.54
CA SER A 108 5.01 1.51 -2.72
C SER A 108 6.15 2.42 -3.22
N ARG A 109 7.29 1.84 -3.58
CA ARG A 109 8.39 2.58 -4.23
C ARG A 109 7.97 3.19 -5.57
N ASN A 110 7.25 2.44 -6.41
CA ASN A 110 6.77 2.93 -7.69
C ASN A 110 5.76 4.08 -7.56
N GLN A 111 4.77 3.95 -6.66
CA GLN A 111 3.79 5.00 -6.38
C GLN A 111 4.43 6.24 -5.75
N TRP A 112 5.38 6.05 -4.84
CA TRP A 112 6.18 7.14 -4.25
C TRP A 112 6.94 7.93 -5.33
N GLN A 113 7.59 7.24 -6.28
CA GLN A 113 8.26 7.93 -7.40
C GLN A 113 7.27 8.64 -8.32
N SER A 114 6.12 8.03 -8.59
CA SER A 114 5.07 8.68 -9.38
C SER A 114 4.59 9.98 -8.73
N LEU A 115 4.26 9.95 -7.44
CA LEU A 115 3.80 11.15 -6.73
C LEU A 115 4.88 12.22 -6.67
N THR A 116 6.12 11.86 -6.32
CA THR A 116 7.22 12.85 -6.24
C THR A 116 7.52 13.49 -7.61
N CYS A 117 7.49 12.74 -8.71
CA CYS A 117 7.62 13.30 -10.06
C CYS A 117 6.44 14.20 -10.46
N ILE A 118 5.20 13.83 -10.12
CA ILE A 118 4.01 14.68 -10.35
C ILE A 118 4.15 16.01 -9.61
N LEU A 119 4.52 15.96 -8.33
CA LEU A 119 4.68 17.17 -7.51
C LEU A 119 5.81 18.05 -8.01
N HIS A 120 6.98 17.46 -8.28
CA HIS A 120 8.13 18.20 -8.81
C HIS A 120 7.81 18.89 -10.15
N SER A 121 7.09 18.20 -11.05
CA SER A 121 6.68 18.77 -12.33
C SER A 121 5.63 19.88 -12.18
N SER A 122 4.88 19.89 -11.09
CA SER A 122 3.88 20.93 -10.81
C SER A 122 4.48 22.21 -10.24
N VAL A 123 5.68 22.13 -9.65
CA VAL A 123 6.42 23.25 -9.05
C VAL A 123 7.91 23.18 -9.42
N PRO A 124 8.27 23.34 -10.71
CA PRO A 124 9.62 23.04 -11.21
C PRO A 124 10.72 23.91 -10.58
N GLU A 125 10.39 25.13 -10.17
CA GLU A 125 11.32 26.07 -9.53
C GLU A 125 11.44 25.88 -8.01
N ALA A 126 10.56 25.08 -7.40
CA ALA A 126 10.60 24.84 -5.97
C ALA A 126 11.80 23.94 -5.63
N LYS A 127 12.53 24.33 -4.57
CA LYS A 127 13.62 23.50 -4.07
C LYS A 127 13.08 22.21 -3.49
N TYR A 128 13.81 21.12 -3.70
CA TYR A 128 13.52 19.83 -3.08
C TYR A 128 14.78 19.20 -2.52
N ASN A 129 14.61 18.40 -1.47
CA ASN A 129 15.67 17.58 -0.90
C ASN A 129 15.28 16.11 -1.04
N LEU A 130 16.19 15.29 -1.56
CA LEU A 130 16.05 13.84 -1.56
C LEU A 130 17.16 13.24 -0.70
N THR A 131 16.78 12.65 0.43
CA THR A 131 17.71 12.07 1.39
C THR A 131 17.28 10.67 1.79
N ARG A 132 18.20 9.90 2.37
CA ARG A 132 17.91 8.59 2.94
C ARG A 132 18.37 8.57 4.40
N GLN A 133 17.48 8.15 5.29
CA GLN A 133 17.76 7.99 6.71
C GLN A 133 17.40 6.55 7.11
N GLY A 134 18.41 5.73 7.35
CA GLY A 134 18.23 4.29 7.54
C GLY A 134 17.53 3.65 6.33
N ASP A 135 16.38 3.03 6.59
CA ASP A 135 15.54 2.38 5.57
C ASP A 135 14.52 3.30 4.92
N VAL A 136 14.45 4.56 5.34
CA VAL A 136 13.46 5.52 4.87
C VAL A 136 14.08 6.49 3.85
N SER A 137 13.51 6.55 2.66
CA SER A 137 13.79 7.61 1.69
C SER A 137 12.84 8.78 1.93
N ILE A 138 13.35 10.01 1.96
CA ILE A 138 12.60 11.23 2.26
C ILE A 138 12.77 12.20 1.10
N PHE A 139 11.66 12.50 0.42
CA PHE A 139 11.55 13.58 -0.55
C PHE A 139 10.84 14.77 0.10
N ALA A 140 11.50 15.90 0.27
CA ALA A 140 10.95 17.06 0.95
C ALA A 140 10.90 18.29 0.06
N PHE A 141 9.82 19.06 0.17
CA PHE A 141 9.66 20.39 -0.41
C PHE A 141 9.72 21.43 0.74
N PRO A 142 10.88 22.06 1.02
CA PRO A 142 11.04 22.95 2.17
C PRO A 142 10.07 24.13 2.17
N ASP A 143 9.83 24.75 1.01
CA ASP A 143 8.94 25.92 0.88
C ASP A 143 7.47 25.58 1.21
N TYR A 144 7.10 24.30 1.14
CA TYR A 144 5.78 23.79 1.49
C TYR A 144 5.78 23.05 2.83
N GLU A 145 6.95 22.82 3.43
CA GLU A 145 7.12 21.98 4.62
C GLU A 145 6.50 20.57 4.46
N VAL A 146 6.44 20.07 3.21
CA VAL A 146 5.86 18.75 2.88
C VAL A 146 6.97 17.71 2.80
N LYS A 147 6.73 16.52 3.39
CA LYS A 147 7.58 15.34 3.22
C LYS A 147 6.80 14.19 2.59
N VAL A 148 7.34 13.61 1.53
CA VAL A 148 6.85 12.40 0.86
C VAL A 148 7.91 11.31 1.04
N MET A 149 7.58 10.32 1.86
CA MET A 149 8.51 9.34 2.41
C MET A 149 8.21 7.95 1.87
N LEU A 150 9.22 7.10 1.85
CA LEU A 150 9.12 5.68 1.50
C LEU A 150 9.85 4.86 2.57
N ASP A 151 9.10 4.00 3.26
CA ASP A 151 9.62 2.94 4.11
C ASP A 151 9.48 1.59 3.39
N ARG A 152 10.60 0.91 3.16
CA ARG A 152 10.61 -0.38 2.47
C ARG A 152 10.35 -1.53 3.43
N ASN A 153 9.10 -1.64 3.87
CA ASN A 153 8.64 -2.75 4.68
C ASN A 153 7.80 -3.74 3.86
N VAL A 154 8.47 -4.66 3.16
CA VAL A 154 7.86 -5.53 2.13
C VAL A 154 6.69 -6.37 2.64
N TYR A 155 6.73 -6.82 3.90
CA TYR A 155 5.74 -7.74 4.47
C TYR A 155 4.83 -7.09 5.52
N LEU A 156 5.07 -5.81 5.84
CA LEU A 156 4.46 -5.06 6.96
C LEU A 156 4.73 -5.66 8.35
N VAL A 157 5.42 -6.78 8.42
CA VAL A 157 5.86 -7.47 9.63
C VAL A 157 7.35 -7.74 9.55
N ASP A 158 7.97 -8.03 10.69
CA ASP A 158 9.42 -8.06 10.78
C ASP A 158 10.03 -9.29 10.11
N VAL A 159 11.12 -9.07 9.38
CA VAL A 159 12.07 -10.11 8.98
C VAL A 159 13.37 -9.89 9.75
N ALA A 160 13.59 -10.66 10.80
CA ALA A 160 14.73 -10.52 11.68
C ALA A 160 15.81 -11.58 11.42
N ARG A 161 17.08 -11.22 11.61
CA ARG A 161 18.18 -12.18 11.56
C ARG A 161 18.39 -12.78 12.96
N GLU A 162 18.06 -14.06 13.10
CA GLU A 162 18.21 -14.84 14.32
C GLU A 162 19.37 -15.85 14.18
N ARG A 163 19.73 -16.53 15.28
CA ARG A 163 20.78 -17.58 15.26
C ARG A 163 20.49 -18.71 14.27
N ILE A 164 19.22 -19.01 14.04
CA ILE A 164 18.77 -20.06 13.13
C ILE A 164 18.73 -19.61 11.66
N GLY A 165 18.88 -18.31 11.38
CA GLY A 165 18.73 -17.73 10.05
C GLY A 165 17.79 -16.52 10.05
N ARG A 166 17.32 -16.12 8.87
CA ARG A 166 16.33 -15.04 8.70
C ARG A 166 14.94 -15.58 9.02
N VAL A 167 14.21 -14.91 9.91
CA VAL A 167 12.90 -15.35 10.39
C VAL A 167 11.87 -14.28 10.04
N LEU A 168 10.85 -14.67 9.28
CA LEU A 168 9.65 -13.85 9.07
C LEU A 168 8.73 -14.02 10.29
N LYS A 169 8.60 -12.99 11.11
CA LYS A 169 7.82 -12.98 12.35
C LYS A 169 6.44 -12.39 12.08
N LEU A 170 5.42 -13.22 11.93
CA LEU A 170 4.10 -12.77 11.45
C LEU A 170 3.29 -11.97 12.47
N ASP A 171 3.70 -11.99 13.74
CA ASP A 171 3.06 -11.33 14.89
C ASP A 171 3.91 -10.19 15.48
N SER A 172 4.90 -9.70 14.72
CA SER A 172 5.82 -8.63 15.14
C SER A 172 5.89 -7.52 14.11
N ILE A 173 5.80 -6.26 14.58
CA ILE A 173 5.95 -5.05 13.76
C ILE A 173 6.77 -4.00 14.52
N GLU A 174 8.00 -4.33 14.88
CA GLU A 174 8.94 -3.39 15.50
C GLU A 174 9.29 -2.21 14.58
N GLY A 175 9.31 -2.45 13.26
CA GLY A 175 9.51 -1.41 12.25
C GLY A 175 8.45 -0.29 12.26
N SER A 176 7.28 -0.53 12.87
CA SER A 176 6.18 0.44 12.92
C SER A 176 6.50 1.75 13.64
N LYS A 177 7.58 1.80 14.43
CA LYS A 177 8.05 3.02 15.09
C LYS A 177 8.24 4.18 14.12
N LEU A 178 8.58 3.88 12.86
CA LEU A 178 8.76 4.86 11.79
C LEU A 178 7.44 5.46 11.26
N TRP A 179 6.31 4.79 11.50
CA TRP A 179 5.00 5.18 10.97
C TRP A 179 4.25 6.13 11.90
N ASN A 180 4.69 6.21 13.16
CA ASN A 180 4.08 7.06 14.18
C ASN A 180 4.20 8.54 13.82
N GLY A 181 3.10 9.28 13.97
CA GLY A 181 3.06 10.72 13.72
C GLY A 181 3.03 11.12 12.24
N ILE A 182 2.90 10.16 11.31
CA ILE A 182 2.71 10.44 9.88
C ILE A 182 1.25 10.83 9.61
N ASP A 183 1.03 11.89 8.83
CA ASP A 183 -0.31 12.43 8.55
C ASP A 183 -1.08 11.60 7.50
N MET A 184 -0.36 10.96 6.57
CA MET A 184 -0.93 10.03 5.60
C MET A 184 -0.04 8.80 5.42
N LEU A 185 -0.58 7.62 5.74
CA LEU A 185 0.07 6.34 5.54
C LEU A 185 -0.57 5.59 4.38
N ILE A 186 0.24 5.13 3.43
CA ILE A 186 -0.20 4.37 2.26
C ILE A 186 0.53 3.03 2.29
N PHE A 187 -0.17 1.98 2.68
CA PHE A 187 0.38 0.64 2.82
C PHE A 187 0.14 -0.19 1.56
N ASN A 188 1.06 -1.10 1.26
CA ASN A 188 0.83 -2.17 0.31
C ASN A 188 1.68 -3.39 0.67
N THR A 189 1.20 -4.59 0.36
CA THR A 189 2.04 -5.79 0.41
C THR A 189 1.40 -6.92 -0.38
N TRP A 190 2.13 -7.50 -1.34
CA TRP A 190 1.70 -8.74 -2.03
C TRP A 190 2.82 -9.43 -2.82
N HIS A 191 3.58 -8.69 -3.63
CA HIS A 191 4.37 -9.26 -4.74
C HIS A 191 5.47 -10.22 -4.29
N TRP A 192 5.84 -10.18 -3.02
CA TRP A 192 6.92 -11.00 -2.49
C TRP A 192 6.44 -12.20 -1.66
N TRP A 193 5.15 -12.31 -1.35
CA TRP A 193 4.61 -13.40 -0.52
C TRP A 193 4.72 -14.76 -1.20
N ASN A 194 4.59 -14.81 -2.53
CA ASN A 194 4.64 -16.06 -3.28
C ASN A 194 6.06 -16.53 -3.64
N ARG A 195 7.11 -15.85 -3.17
CA ARG A 195 8.49 -16.27 -3.43
C ARG A 195 8.83 -17.59 -2.71
N ARG A 196 9.58 -18.45 -3.41
CA ARG A 196 10.03 -19.76 -2.95
C ARG A 196 11.47 -20.00 -3.40
N GLY A 197 12.13 -20.98 -2.77
CA GLY A 197 13.48 -21.39 -3.13
C GLY A 197 14.52 -20.26 -2.97
N PRO A 198 15.49 -20.11 -3.88
CA PRO A 198 16.57 -19.13 -3.75
C PRO A 198 16.11 -17.66 -3.63
N THR A 199 14.90 -17.35 -4.09
CA THR A 199 14.36 -15.98 -4.06
C THR A 199 13.63 -15.64 -2.77
N GLN A 200 13.45 -16.61 -1.87
CA GLN A 200 12.77 -16.41 -0.60
C GLN A 200 13.67 -15.61 0.37
N PRO A 201 13.20 -14.47 0.89
CA PRO A 201 14.02 -13.60 1.73
C PRO A 201 14.07 -14.02 3.20
N TRP A 202 13.37 -15.08 3.59
CA TRP A 202 13.44 -15.68 4.93
C TRP A 202 13.74 -17.17 4.85
N ASP A 203 14.31 -17.71 5.93
CA ASP A 203 14.68 -19.12 6.05
C ASP A 203 13.69 -19.92 6.93
N TYR A 204 12.95 -19.22 7.79
CA TYR A 204 11.93 -19.74 8.71
C TYR A 204 10.78 -18.73 8.88
N ILE A 205 9.63 -19.21 9.35
CA ILE A 205 8.48 -18.40 9.69
C ILE A 205 8.11 -18.66 11.15
N GLN A 206 7.82 -17.59 11.89
CA GLN A 206 7.47 -17.63 13.30
C GLN A 206 6.07 -17.04 13.53
N VAL A 207 5.31 -17.71 14.40
CA VAL A 207 4.06 -17.21 14.99
C VAL A 207 4.09 -17.53 16.48
N GLY A 208 4.10 -16.50 17.32
CA GLY A 208 4.29 -16.65 18.77
C GLY A 208 5.61 -17.32 19.07
N LYS A 209 5.56 -18.50 19.70
CA LYS A 209 6.74 -19.32 20.02
C LYS A 209 7.01 -20.43 19.01
N GLU A 210 6.11 -20.65 18.05
CA GLU A 210 6.23 -21.72 17.07
C GLU A 210 7.05 -21.25 15.86
N ILE A 211 8.09 -22.00 15.51
CA ILE A 211 8.96 -21.73 14.36
C ILE A 211 8.83 -22.89 13.38
N LYS A 212 8.51 -22.57 12.12
CA LYS A 212 8.38 -23.53 11.03
C LYS A 212 9.37 -23.21 9.92
N LYS A 213 9.80 -24.24 9.19
CA LYS A 213 10.65 -24.03 8.00
C LYS A 213 9.90 -23.27 6.92
N ASP A 214 8.61 -23.57 6.77
CA ASP A 214 7.73 -22.87 5.84
C ASP A 214 6.26 -23.04 6.25
N MET A 215 5.35 -22.32 5.58
CA MET A 215 3.90 -22.47 5.72
C MET A 215 3.15 -22.07 4.44
N ASP A 216 1.83 -22.25 4.46
CA ASP A 216 0.94 -21.77 3.41
C ASP A 216 1.01 -20.24 3.27
N ARG A 217 1.09 -19.72 2.03
CA ARG A 217 1.31 -18.29 1.77
C ARG A 217 0.09 -17.44 2.10
N MET A 218 -1.11 -17.95 1.86
CA MET A 218 -2.33 -17.22 2.18
C MET A 218 -2.54 -17.15 3.68
N LEU A 219 -2.26 -18.24 4.40
CA LEU A 219 -2.30 -18.23 5.86
C LEU A 219 -1.24 -17.32 6.48
N ALA A 220 -0.02 -17.28 5.91
CA ALA A 220 1.03 -16.36 6.36
C ALA A 220 0.62 -14.90 6.14
N PHE A 221 0.09 -14.60 4.95
CA PHE A 221 -0.41 -13.28 4.57
C PHE A 221 -1.54 -12.80 5.47
N GLU A 222 -2.55 -13.65 5.70
CA GLU A 222 -3.68 -13.38 6.60
C GLU A 222 -3.20 -13.02 8.01
N LYS A 223 -2.25 -13.80 8.56
CA LYS A 223 -1.71 -13.53 9.90
C LYS A 223 -0.97 -12.20 9.96
N ALA A 224 -0.11 -11.91 8.99
CA ALA A 224 0.63 -10.66 8.97
C ALA A 224 -0.29 -9.45 8.79
N LEU A 225 -1.28 -9.53 7.88
CA LEU A 225 -2.28 -8.47 7.73
C LEU A 225 -3.13 -8.29 8.98
N THR A 226 -3.47 -9.37 9.69
CA THR A 226 -4.18 -9.28 10.97
C THR A 226 -3.34 -8.55 12.02
N THR A 227 -2.03 -8.84 12.08
CA THR A 227 -1.10 -8.13 12.98
C THR A 227 -1.01 -6.65 12.61
N TRP A 228 -0.88 -6.32 11.32
CA TRP A 228 -0.85 -4.94 10.84
C TRP A 228 -2.15 -4.20 11.14
N ALA A 229 -3.31 -4.81 10.89
CA ALA A 229 -4.61 -4.20 11.17
C ALA A 229 -4.77 -3.89 12.67
N LYS A 230 -4.39 -4.81 13.56
CA LYS A 230 -4.36 -4.57 15.01
C LYS A 230 -3.44 -3.41 15.39
N TRP A 231 -2.30 -3.29 14.72
CA TRP A 231 -1.40 -2.16 14.94
C TRP A 231 -2.08 -0.84 14.55
N VAL A 232 -2.74 -0.78 13.39
CA VAL A 232 -3.47 0.40 12.94
C VAL A 232 -4.54 0.78 13.98
N ASP A 233 -5.39 -0.17 14.36
CA ASP A 233 -6.48 0.06 15.33
C ASP A 233 -5.97 0.57 16.70
N SER A 234 -4.76 0.16 17.10
CA SER A 234 -4.20 0.49 18.40
C SER A 234 -3.35 1.76 18.43
N ASN A 235 -2.81 2.20 17.28
CA ASN A 235 -1.79 3.25 17.23
C ASN A 235 -2.18 4.46 16.36
N VAL A 236 -3.21 4.33 15.53
CA VAL A 236 -3.62 5.40 14.61
C VAL A 236 -4.86 6.11 15.14
N ASP A 237 -4.76 7.43 15.28
CA ASP A 237 -5.89 8.32 15.50
C ASP A 237 -6.48 8.74 14.14
N PRO A 238 -7.66 8.24 13.73
CA PRO A 238 -8.24 8.54 12.42
C PRO A 238 -8.67 10.00 12.26
N ALA A 239 -8.71 10.78 13.34
CA ALA A 239 -8.94 12.23 13.26
C ALA A 239 -7.68 13.00 12.83
N LYS A 240 -6.50 12.39 12.93
CA LYS A 240 -5.20 13.02 12.63
C LYS A 240 -4.50 12.40 11.44
N THR A 241 -4.58 11.08 11.30
CA THR A 241 -3.85 10.33 10.29
C THR A 241 -4.82 9.65 9.32
N MET A 242 -4.61 9.86 8.03
CA MET A 242 -5.28 9.12 6.97
C MET A 242 -4.52 7.82 6.68
N VAL A 243 -5.23 6.70 6.61
CA VAL A 243 -4.65 5.39 6.28
C VAL A 243 -5.27 4.84 5.01
N PHE A 244 -4.43 4.44 4.06
CA PHE A 244 -4.80 3.76 2.84
C PHE A 244 -4.10 2.41 2.76
N PHE A 245 -4.78 1.43 2.16
CA PHE A 245 -4.18 0.16 1.75
C PHE A 245 -4.39 -0.04 0.25
N GLN A 246 -3.30 -0.07 -0.50
CA GLN A 246 -3.32 -0.37 -1.93
C GLN A 246 -3.52 -1.88 -2.12
N GLY A 247 -4.60 -2.24 -2.81
CA GLY A 247 -4.89 -3.62 -3.19
C GLY A 247 -3.83 -4.24 -4.12
N ILE A 248 -3.95 -5.54 -4.35
CA ILE A 248 -3.01 -6.32 -5.16
C ILE A 248 -2.90 -5.75 -6.58
N SER A 249 -1.67 -5.45 -7.03
CA SER A 249 -1.44 -5.14 -8.44
C SER A 249 -1.35 -6.43 -9.27
N PRO A 250 -2.06 -6.51 -10.41
CA PRO A 250 -1.98 -7.67 -11.28
C PRO A 250 -0.63 -7.77 -11.99
N SER A 251 -0.22 -9.01 -12.27
CA SER A 251 0.91 -9.31 -13.15
C SER A 251 0.42 -9.91 -14.48
N HIS A 252 0.97 -9.44 -15.60
CA HIS A 252 0.55 -9.84 -16.95
C HIS A 252 1.65 -10.67 -17.63
N TYR A 253 1.77 -11.95 -17.26
CA TYR A 253 2.79 -12.87 -17.83
C TYR A 253 2.27 -13.74 -18.98
N LYS A 254 0.95 -13.89 -19.09
CA LYS A 254 0.29 -14.60 -20.18
C LYS A 254 -0.52 -13.58 -20.98
N TYR A 255 -0.37 -13.59 -22.30
CA TYR A 255 -1.25 -12.83 -23.17
C TYR A 255 -2.65 -13.44 -23.10
N ALA A 256 -3.67 -12.60 -22.94
CA ALA A 256 -5.01 -13.01 -23.35
C ALA A 256 -4.97 -13.03 -24.88
N LEU A 257 -5.00 -14.23 -25.46
CA LEU A 257 -5.25 -14.44 -26.89
C LEU A 257 -6.74 -14.30 -27.16
#